data_AF-A0A0G0BKH1-F1
#
_entry.id   AF-A0A0G0BKH1-F1
#
_cell.length_a   1.000
_cell.length_b   1.000
_cell.length_c   1.000
_cell.angle_alpha   90.00
_cell.angle_beta   90.00
_cell.angle_gamma   90.00
#
_symmetry.space_group_name_H-M   'P 1'
#
loop_
_entity.id
_entity.type
_entity.pdbx_description
1 polymer ?
#
loop_
_entity_poly.entity_id
_entity_poly.type
_entity_poly.pdbx_seq_one_letter_code
_entity_poly.pdbx_strand_id
1 'polypeptide(L)'
;MIEQEVQQFKQKLISEGREGLVLDIDETLSWTNGYWFHEMQKKFGNPENLLVKDLIAKYHYTQNVSYWQTPEAIEWMENARENDLLQEELLLIENSNDMVQKINQIIPIVGYLTIRPQSVLSGTTHWLNKHNFPSEPIIARPKDIISSEGNTWKAEVLHFLYPQVVGIVDDSPSVVEKLPNDYKGTVYFYDNDKCMRGDINVIPCKTWLDVHYHVNLLHGKTDK
;
A
#
# COMPACT_ATOMS: atom_id res chain seq x y z
N MET A 1 -6.93 18.05 7.94
CA MET A 1 -5.82 18.78 8.61
C MET A 1 -4.69 17.77 8.71
N ILE A 2 -3.50 18.06 8.19
CA ILE A 2 -2.40 17.07 8.20
C ILE A 2 -1.90 16.84 9.62
N GLU A 3 -1.78 15.59 10.01
CA GLU A 3 -1.45 15.16 11.37
C GLU A 3 -0.01 15.52 11.75
N GLN A 4 0.24 15.70 13.06
CA GLN A 4 1.55 16.09 13.57
C GLN A 4 2.65 15.08 13.21
N GLU A 5 2.33 13.79 13.18
CA GLU A 5 3.26 12.72 12.79
C GLU A 5 3.73 12.88 11.34
N VAL A 6 2.81 13.16 10.41
CA VAL A 6 3.12 13.40 8.99
C VAL A 6 4.00 14.65 8.84
N GLN A 7 3.71 15.70 9.61
CA GLN A 7 4.53 16.92 9.61
C GLN A 7 5.94 16.63 10.14
N GLN A 8 6.07 15.88 11.24
CA GLN A 8 7.35 15.48 11.81
C GLN A 8 8.16 14.61 10.84
N PHE A 9 7.51 13.67 10.16
CA PHE A 9 8.14 12.86 9.11
C PHE A 9 8.70 13.74 7.99
N LYS A 10 7.90 14.68 7.45
CA LYS A 10 8.38 15.60 6.42
C LYS A 10 9.55 16.46 6.90
N GLN A 11 9.47 17.01 8.11
CA GLN A 11 10.55 17.83 8.67
C GLN A 11 11.83 17.04 8.89
N LYS A 12 11.71 15.77 9.30
CA LYS A 12 12.85 14.86 9.39
C LYS A 12 13.53 14.71 8.03
N LEU A 13 12.78 14.38 6.98
CA LEU A 13 13.32 14.27 5.61
C LEU A 13 14.02 15.56 5.16
N ILE A 14 13.42 16.73 5.42
CA ILE A 14 14.04 18.04 5.12
C ILE A 14 15.36 18.20 5.87
N SER A 15 15.37 17.94 7.18
CA SER A 15 16.55 18.13 8.03
C SER A 15 17.72 17.20 7.67
N GLU A 16 17.41 16.00 7.17
CA GLU A 16 18.38 15.01 6.73
C GLU A 16 18.79 15.19 5.25
N GLY A 17 18.16 16.12 4.52
CA GLY A 17 18.36 16.26 3.07
C GLY A 17 17.96 15.03 2.28
N ARG A 18 17.00 14.23 2.80
CA ARG A 18 16.53 12.99 2.18
C ARG A 18 15.32 13.26 1.30
N GLU A 19 15.33 12.66 0.14
CA GLU A 19 14.18 12.54 -0.75
C GLU A 19 14.07 11.10 -1.27
N GLY A 20 12.86 10.66 -1.60
CA GLY A 20 12.67 9.30 -2.08
C GLY A 20 11.22 8.86 -2.25
N LEU A 21 11.04 7.55 -2.34
CA LEU A 21 9.73 6.93 -2.53
C LEU A 21 9.14 6.46 -1.21
N VAL A 22 7.82 6.55 -1.09
CA VAL A 22 7.07 5.76 -0.11
C VAL A 22 6.42 4.56 -0.79
N LEU A 23 6.15 3.50 -0.03
CA LEU A 23 5.50 2.30 -0.54
C LEU A 23 4.16 2.09 0.16
N ASP A 24 3.12 1.76 -0.60
CA ASP A 24 1.96 1.09 -0.02
C ASP A 24 2.31 -0.33 0.44
N ILE A 25 1.46 -0.93 1.28
CA ILE A 25 1.65 -2.28 1.82
C ILE A 25 0.65 -3.27 1.27
N ASP A 26 -0.65 -3.00 1.33
CA ASP A 26 -1.71 -3.98 1.04
C ASP A 26 -1.94 -4.08 -0.47
N GLU A 27 -1.90 -5.29 -1.03
CA GLU A 27 -1.91 -5.53 -2.48
C GLU A 27 -0.73 -4.92 -3.26
N THR A 28 0.25 -4.34 -2.56
CA THR A 28 1.51 -3.83 -3.13
C THR A 28 2.73 -4.65 -2.67
N LEU A 29 2.89 -4.85 -1.36
CA LEU A 29 3.94 -5.71 -0.75
C LEU A 29 3.35 -7.00 -0.18
N SER A 30 2.16 -6.89 0.39
CA SER A 30 1.43 -7.95 1.08
C SER A 30 0.22 -8.37 0.26
N TRP A 31 0.03 -9.66 0.03
CA TRP A 31 -1.15 -10.22 -0.61
C TRP A 31 -2.24 -10.44 0.44
N THR A 32 -2.79 -9.32 0.89
CA THR A 32 -3.77 -9.25 1.99
C THR A 32 -5.10 -9.87 1.56
N ASN A 33 -5.60 -9.60 0.35
CA ASN A 33 -6.82 -10.22 -0.16
C ASN A 33 -6.71 -11.75 -0.16
N GLY A 34 -5.58 -12.30 -0.59
CA GLY A 34 -5.32 -13.75 -0.55
C GLY A 34 -5.55 -14.36 0.82
N TYR A 35 -4.96 -13.74 1.84
CA TYR A 35 -5.12 -14.14 3.24
C TYR A 35 -6.59 -14.04 3.71
N TRP A 36 -7.24 -12.91 3.44
CA TRP A 36 -8.61 -12.66 3.88
C TRP A 36 -9.61 -13.64 3.26
N PHE A 37 -9.56 -13.85 1.94
CA PHE A 37 -10.45 -14.81 1.29
C PHE A 37 -10.22 -16.24 1.80
N HIS A 38 -8.97 -16.63 2.07
CA HIS A 38 -8.65 -17.92 2.66
C HIS A 38 -9.28 -18.09 4.05
N GLU A 39 -9.10 -17.12 4.95
CA GLU A 39 -9.64 -17.20 6.31
C GLU A 39 -11.18 -17.14 6.32
N MET A 40 -11.79 -16.31 5.47
CA MET A 40 -13.25 -16.24 5.35
C MET A 40 -13.83 -17.56 4.83
N GLN A 41 -13.22 -18.16 3.82
CA GLN A 41 -13.62 -19.48 3.32
C GLN A 41 -13.51 -20.55 4.41
N LYS A 42 -12.43 -20.54 5.19
CA LYS A 42 -12.19 -21.50 6.27
C LYS A 42 -13.16 -21.35 7.43
N LYS A 43 -13.54 -20.12 7.80
CA LYS A 43 -14.38 -19.82 8.97
C LYS A 43 -15.88 -19.85 8.66
N PHE A 44 -16.27 -19.28 7.53
CA PHE A 44 -17.67 -19.03 7.19
C PHE A 44 -18.16 -19.84 5.97
N GLY A 45 -17.28 -20.66 5.41
CA GLY A 45 -17.60 -21.55 4.30
C GLY A 45 -17.59 -20.87 2.94
N ASN A 46 -17.80 -21.68 1.90
CA ASN A 46 -17.83 -21.26 0.49
C ASN A 46 -18.83 -22.17 -0.25
N PRO A 47 -20.11 -21.76 -0.38
CA PRO A 47 -21.13 -22.57 -1.03
C PRO A 47 -20.93 -22.72 -2.54
N GLU A 48 -20.08 -21.90 -3.15
CA GLU A 48 -19.77 -21.97 -4.59
C GLU A 48 -18.66 -22.97 -4.91
N ASN A 49 -17.95 -23.46 -3.90
CA ASN A 49 -16.80 -24.36 -4.05
C ASN A 49 -15.70 -23.83 -4.98
N LEU A 50 -15.56 -22.50 -5.05
CA LEU A 50 -14.52 -21.82 -5.82
C LEU A 50 -13.17 -21.84 -5.09
N LEU A 51 -12.07 -21.77 -5.82
CA LEU A 51 -10.76 -21.54 -5.22
C LEU A 51 -10.62 -20.07 -4.80
N VAL A 52 -9.75 -19.77 -3.83
CA VAL A 52 -9.48 -18.40 -3.36
C VAL A 52 -9.18 -17.44 -4.52
N LYS A 53 -8.35 -17.86 -5.48
CA LYS A 53 -8.02 -17.06 -6.67
C LYS A 53 -9.25 -16.71 -7.52
N ASP A 54 -10.21 -17.63 -7.62
CA ASP A 54 -11.41 -17.45 -8.44
C ASP A 54 -12.42 -16.55 -7.71
N LEU A 55 -12.47 -16.65 -6.37
CA LEU A 55 -13.24 -15.74 -5.54
C LEU A 55 -12.70 -14.31 -5.61
N ILE A 56 -11.38 -14.12 -5.56
CA ILE A 56 -10.75 -12.79 -5.71
C ILE A 56 -11.04 -12.24 -7.11
N ALA A 57 -10.89 -13.03 -8.16
CA ALA A 57 -11.20 -12.58 -9.53
C ALA A 57 -12.67 -12.18 -9.70
N LYS A 58 -13.59 -12.87 -9.01
CA LYS A 58 -15.03 -12.62 -9.11
C LYS A 58 -15.52 -11.45 -8.25
N TYR A 59 -15.06 -11.37 -7.01
CA TYR A 59 -15.61 -10.44 -6.01
C TYR A 59 -14.69 -9.27 -5.71
N HIS A 60 -13.39 -9.38 -6.04
CA HIS A 60 -12.30 -8.46 -5.71
C HIS A 60 -12.02 -8.34 -4.22
N TYR A 61 -13.05 -8.21 -3.38
CA TYR A 61 -12.93 -8.04 -1.93
C TYR A 61 -13.95 -8.88 -1.16
N THR A 62 -13.61 -9.24 0.08
CA THR A 62 -14.46 -10.08 0.94
C THR A 62 -15.80 -9.41 1.28
N GLN A 63 -15.86 -8.07 1.38
CA GLN A 63 -17.12 -7.34 1.61
C GLN A 63 -18.13 -7.47 0.45
N ASN A 64 -17.67 -7.87 -0.74
CA ASN A 64 -18.55 -8.08 -1.89
C ASN A 64 -19.15 -9.49 -1.95
N VAL A 65 -18.69 -10.40 -1.08
CA VAL A 65 -19.16 -11.78 -1.03
C VAL A 65 -20.41 -11.86 -0.16
N SER A 66 -21.58 -12.02 -0.79
CA SER A 66 -22.89 -11.88 -0.12
C SER A 66 -23.10 -12.87 1.04
N TYR A 67 -22.64 -14.11 0.93
CA TYR A 67 -22.77 -15.12 1.99
C TYR A 67 -21.80 -14.92 3.17
N TRP A 68 -20.86 -13.98 3.06
CA TRP A 68 -20.00 -13.54 4.17
C TRP A 68 -20.48 -12.24 4.83
N GLN A 69 -21.64 -11.70 4.45
CA GLN A 69 -22.21 -10.50 5.07
C GLN A 69 -23.11 -10.83 6.27
N THR A 70 -22.77 -11.90 7.01
CA THR A 70 -23.45 -12.25 8.26
C THR A 70 -22.88 -11.42 9.42
N PRO A 71 -23.64 -11.19 10.51
CA PRO A 71 -23.14 -10.43 11.66
C PRO A 71 -21.82 -10.98 12.23
N GLU A 72 -21.70 -12.31 12.34
CA GLU A 72 -20.50 -12.99 12.86
C GLU A 72 -19.28 -12.77 11.94
N ALA A 73 -19.48 -12.89 10.63
CA ALA A 73 -18.42 -12.68 9.66
C ALA A 73 -17.96 -11.22 9.61
N ILE A 74 -18.90 -10.27 9.68
CA ILE A 74 -18.60 -8.84 9.77
C ILE A 74 -17.83 -8.51 11.06
N GLU A 75 -18.28 -9.03 12.20
CA GLU A 75 -17.59 -8.84 13.48
C GLU A 75 -16.17 -9.40 13.45
N TRP A 76 -15.98 -10.59 12.86
CA TRP A 76 -14.65 -11.16 12.67
C TRP A 76 -13.77 -10.27 11.78
N MET A 77 -14.29 -9.77 10.66
CA MET A 77 -13.57 -8.90 9.74
C MET A 77 -13.13 -7.60 10.43
N GLU A 78 -14.02 -6.95 11.17
CA GLU A 78 -13.68 -5.71 11.88
C GLU A 78 -12.63 -5.95 12.99
N ASN A 79 -12.75 -7.06 13.73
CA ASN A 79 -11.73 -7.44 14.71
C ASN A 79 -10.38 -7.78 14.06
N ALA A 80 -10.39 -8.46 12.91
CA ALA A 80 -9.18 -8.82 12.16
C ALA A 80 -8.43 -7.58 11.63
N ARG A 81 -9.17 -6.56 11.18
CA ARG A 81 -8.61 -5.29 10.67
C ARG A 81 -7.79 -4.54 11.72
N GLU A 82 -8.18 -4.65 12.98
CA GLU A 82 -7.54 -3.98 14.13
C GLU A 82 -6.60 -4.93 14.90
N ASN A 83 -6.36 -6.15 14.41
CA ASN A 83 -5.55 -7.16 15.07
C ASN A 83 -4.09 -7.09 14.60
N ASP A 84 -3.22 -6.64 15.49
CA ASP A 84 -1.78 -6.49 15.26
C ASP A 84 -1.10 -7.83 14.90
N LEU A 85 -1.43 -8.91 15.63
CA LEU A 85 -0.85 -10.23 15.40
C LEU A 85 -1.24 -10.80 14.04
N LEU A 86 -2.43 -10.47 13.54
CA LEU A 86 -2.87 -10.93 12.23
C LEU A 86 -2.04 -10.28 11.11
N GLN A 87 -1.56 -9.05 11.30
CA GLN A 87 -0.71 -8.38 10.31
C GLN A 87 0.63 -9.10 10.10
N GLU A 88 1.13 -9.81 11.11
CA GLU A 88 2.39 -10.57 11.05
C GLU A 88 2.30 -11.83 10.16
N GLU A 89 1.08 -12.30 9.90
CA GLU A 89 0.77 -13.54 9.18
C GLU A 89 0.38 -13.31 7.71
N LEU A 90 0.32 -12.06 7.27
CA LEU A 90 -0.04 -11.74 5.90
C LEU A 90 0.99 -12.28 4.90
N LEU A 91 0.51 -12.66 3.72
CA LEU A 91 1.35 -13.28 2.70
C LEU A 91 2.17 -12.22 1.97
N LEU A 92 3.44 -12.52 1.67
CA LEU A 92 4.28 -11.67 0.83
C LEU A 92 3.87 -11.80 -0.64
N ILE A 93 3.76 -10.68 -1.35
CA ILE A 93 3.70 -10.69 -2.82
C ILE A 93 5.07 -11.12 -3.35
N GLU A 94 5.07 -12.13 -4.22
CA GLU A 94 6.27 -12.79 -4.71
C GLU A 94 7.30 -11.76 -5.25
N ASN A 95 8.55 -11.88 -4.76
CA ASN A 95 9.70 -11.03 -5.12
C ASN A 95 9.58 -9.53 -4.79
N SER A 96 8.51 -9.08 -4.09
CA SER A 96 8.34 -7.66 -3.74
C SER A 96 9.49 -7.13 -2.87
N ASN A 97 9.89 -7.89 -1.85
CA ASN A 97 11.03 -7.58 -0.98
C ASN A 97 12.35 -7.41 -1.75
N ASP A 98 12.69 -8.36 -2.63
CA ASP A 98 13.93 -8.32 -3.39
C ASP A 98 13.95 -7.15 -4.39
N MET A 99 12.82 -6.84 -5.02
CA MET A 99 12.74 -5.70 -5.94
C MET A 99 12.77 -4.37 -5.22
N VAL A 100 12.13 -4.27 -4.05
CA VAL A 100 12.23 -3.08 -3.20
C VAL A 100 13.69 -2.83 -2.79
N GLN A 101 14.46 -3.87 -2.46
CA GLN A 101 15.88 -3.71 -2.15
C GLN A 101 16.69 -3.16 -3.34
N LYS A 102 16.41 -3.60 -4.57
CA LYS A 102 17.06 -3.06 -5.78
C LYS A 102 16.64 -1.62 -6.06
N ILE A 103 15.34 -1.32 -5.92
CA ILE A 103 14.81 0.03 -6.06
C ILE A 103 15.46 0.98 -5.06
N ASN A 104 15.62 0.56 -3.81
CA ASN A 104 16.25 1.33 -2.73
C ASN A 104 17.71 1.70 -3.02
N GLN A 105 18.40 0.98 -3.91
CA GLN A 105 19.77 1.30 -4.35
C GLN A 105 19.79 2.39 -5.43
N ILE A 106 18.68 2.62 -6.13
CA ILE A 106 18.53 3.63 -7.17
C ILE A 106 18.05 4.94 -6.54
N ILE A 107 16.96 4.86 -5.78
CA ILE A 107 16.34 5.97 -5.05
C ILE A 107 15.94 5.46 -3.66
N PRO A 108 16.23 6.21 -2.57
CA PRO A 108 15.86 5.76 -1.24
C PRO A 108 14.36 5.49 -1.11
N ILE A 109 14.00 4.37 -0.51
CA ILE A 109 12.72 4.22 0.17
C ILE A 109 12.84 5.04 1.46
N VAL A 110 11.92 5.97 1.67
CA VAL A 110 11.94 6.88 2.83
C VAL A 110 10.84 6.58 3.84
N GLY A 111 9.91 5.69 3.50
CA GLY A 111 8.85 5.27 4.39
C GLY A 111 7.81 4.39 3.71
N TYR A 112 6.80 4.03 4.49
CA TYR A 112 5.60 3.33 4.03
C TYR A 112 4.39 4.23 4.28
N LEU A 113 3.45 4.25 3.34
CA LEU A 113 2.21 5.00 3.48
C LEU A 113 1.04 4.04 3.24
N THR A 114 0.28 3.75 4.29
CA THR A 114 -0.74 2.69 4.27
C THR A 114 -2.05 3.15 4.91
N ILE A 115 -3.17 2.60 4.44
CA ILE A 115 -4.49 2.82 5.04
C ILE A 115 -4.77 1.90 6.24
N ARG A 116 -3.85 1.00 6.59
CA ARG A 116 -3.90 0.25 7.85
C ARG A 116 -4.04 1.22 9.03
N PRO A 117 -4.87 0.90 10.04
CA PRO A 117 -5.01 1.76 11.21
C PRO A 117 -3.71 1.80 12.02
N GLN A 118 -3.46 2.93 12.69
CA GLN A 118 -2.30 3.06 13.60
C GLN A 118 -2.25 1.99 14.71
N SER A 119 -3.39 1.39 15.06
CA SER A 119 -3.48 0.29 16.04
C SER A 119 -2.68 -0.95 15.68
N VAL A 120 -2.35 -1.15 14.40
CA VAL A 120 -1.64 -2.34 13.91
C VAL A 120 -0.19 -2.06 13.44
N LEU A 121 0.40 -0.95 13.90
CA LEU A 121 1.75 -0.53 13.52
C LEU A 121 2.83 -1.53 13.97
N SER A 122 2.65 -2.16 15.13
CA SER A 122 3.66 -3.04 15.73
C SER A 122 3.83 -4.31 14.89
N GLY A 123 2.73 -4.99 14.58
CA GLY A 123 2.67 -6.17 13.73
C GLY A 123 3.03 -5.86 12.29
N THR A 124 2.66 -4.68 11.77
CA THR A 124 3.13 -4.24 10.46
C THR A 124 4.65 -4.04 10.44
N THR A 125 5.23 -3.44 11.49
CA THR A 125 6.69 -3.30 11.62
C THR A 125 7.37 -4.65 11.72
N HIS A 126 6.82 -5.58 12.51
CA HIS A 126 7.32 -6.95 12.62
C HIS A 126 7.30 -7.66 11.27
N TRP A 127 6.19 -7.55 10.53
CA TRP A 127 6.04 -8.13 9.19
C TRP A 127 7.07 -7.58 8.21
N LEU A 128 7.26 -6.27 8.16
CA LEU A 128 8.27 -5.64 7.29
C LEU A 128 9.69 -6.14 7.60
N ASN A 129 10.02 -6.26 8.89
CA ASN A 129 11.32 -6.78 9.34
C ASN A 129 11.48 -8.27 9.00
N LYS A 130 10.45 -9.09 9.22
CA LYS A 130 10.41 -10.53 8.90
C LYS A 130 10.72 -10.78 7.42
N HIS A 131 10.29 -9.88 6.53
CA HIS A 131 10.50 -9.99 5.09
C HIS A 131 11.69 -9.19 4.54
N ASN A 132 12.53 -8.64 5.42
CA ASN A 132 13.75 -7.88 5.07
C ASN A 132 13.47 -6.64 4.19
N PHE A 133 12.38 -5.92 4.44
CA PHE A 133 12.16 -4.62 3.83
C PHE A 133 13.04 -3.53 4.48
N PRO A 134 13.27 -2.38 3.82
CA PRO A 134 13.96 -1.25 4.43
C PRO A 134 13.33 -0.82 5.76
N SER A 135 14.16 -0.65 6.79
CA SER A 135 13.71 -0.22 8.12
C SER A 135 13.41 1.29 8.15
N GLU A 136 12.31 1.69 7.52
CA GLU A 136 11.85 3.08 7.41
C GLU A 136 10.51 3.29 8.13
N PRO A 137 10.15 4.54 8.49
CA PRO A 137 8.90 4.84 9.19
C PRO A 137 7.64 4.42 8.42
N ILE A 138 6.61 4.01 9.16
CA ILE A 138 5.28 3.73 8.61
C ILE A 138 4.34 4.89 8.96
N ILE A 139 3.73 5.49 7.95
CA ILE A 139 2.64 6.46 8.09
C ILE A 139 1.33 5.69 7.88
N ALA A 140 0.64 5.43 8.99
CA ALA A 140 -0.61 4.66 9.02
C ALA A 140 -1.82 5.59 9.19
N ARG A 141 -3.00 5.08 8.81
CA ARG A 141 -4.27 5.80 8.91
C ARG A 141 -4.57 6.15 10.38
N PRO A 142 -4.79 7.44 10.70
CA PRO A 142 -5.19 7.87 12.03
C PRO A 142 -6.52 7.26 12.48
N LYS A 143 -6.69 7.16 13.80
CA LYS A 143 -7.85 6.49 14.42
C LYS A 143 -9.19 7.21 14.15
N ASP A 144 -9.15 8.51 13.90
CA ASP A 144 -10.30 9.36 13.60
C ASP A 144 -10.71 9.34 12.13
N ILE A 145 -9.86 8.83 11.23
CA ILE A 145 -10.19 8.63 9.82
C ILE A 145 -10.82 7.26 9.64
N ILE A 146 -12.07 7.21 9.21
CA ILE A 146 -12.77 5.94 8.93
C ILE A 146 -12.20 5.24 7.70
N SER A 147 -12.37 3.92 7.61
CA SER A 147 -11.69 3.12 6.57
C SER A 147 -12.08 3.52 5.14
N SER A 148 -13.31 3.96 4.93
CA SER A 148 -13.80 4.40 3.62
C SER A 148 -13.17 5.71 3.14
N GLU A 149 -12.64 6.52 4.06
CA GLU A 149 -11.97 7.79 3.78
C GLU A 149 -10.44 7.64 3.67
N GLY A 150 -9.90 6.44 3.94
CA GLY A 150 -8.47 6.17 3.97
C GLY A 150 -7.74 6.59 2.69
N ASN A 151 -8.27 6.29 1.51
CA ASN A 151 -7.62 6.69 0.24
C ASN A 151 -7.68 8.21 0.00
N THR A 152 -8.66 8.92 0.57
CA THR A 152 -8.71 10.39 0.50
C THR A 152 -7.62 10.99 1.38
N TRP A 153 -7.56 10.55 2.63
CA TRP A 153 -6.49 10.93 3.55
C TRP A 153 -5.10 10.62 2.96
N LYS A 154 -4.93 9.44 2.38
CA LYS A 154 -3.65 9.00 1.78
C LYS A 154 -3.21 9.91 0.63
N ALA A 155 -4.13 10.30 -0.25
CA ALA A 155 -3.84 11.23 -1.34
C ALA A 155 -3.46 12.63 -0.81
N GLU A 156 -4.15 13.13 0.23
CA GLU A 156 -3.82 14.40 0.89
C GLU A 156 -2.43 14.37 1.54
N VAL A 157 -2.10 13.29 2.25
CA VAL A 157 -0.79 13.07 2.86
C VAL A 157 0.29 13.02 1.79
N LEU A 158 0.10 12.23 0.72
CA LEU A 158 1.06 12.12 -0.36
C LEU A 158 1.32 13.47 -1.04
N HIS A 159 0.28 14.25 -1.30
CA HIS A 159 0.41 15.61 -1.83
C HIS A 159 1.19 16.51 -0.87
N PHE A 160 0.87 16.46 0.43
CA PHE A 160 1.56 17.24 1.44
C PHE A 160 3.04 16.87 1.55
N LEU A 161 3.43 15.60 1.39
CA LEU A 161 4.81 15.14 1.58
C LEU A 161 5.76 15.54 0.44
N TYR A 162 5.24 15.91 -0.73
CA TYR A 162 6.05 16.47 -1.82
C TYR A 162 6.72 17.81 -1.38
N PRO A 163 7.98 18.11 -1.75
CA PRO A 163 8.87 17.36 -2.66
C PRO A 163 9.76 16.30 -2.00
N GLN A 164 9.72 16.09 -0.68
CA GLN A 164 10.59 15.10 -0.02
C GLN A 164 10.17 13.66 -0.35
N VAL A 165 8.87 13.42 -0.48
CA VAL A 165 8.36 12.19 -1.09
C VAL A 165 8.07 12.47 -2.56
N VAL A 166 8.95 11.97 -3.43
CA VAL A 166 8.90 12.25 -4.88
C VAL A 166 7.94 11.32 -5.62
N GLY A 167 7.46 10.27 -4.96
CA GLY A 167 6.50 9.34 -5.53
C GLY A 167 6.08 8.24 -4.57
N ILE A 168 5.16 7.42 -5.04
CA ILE A 168 4.64 6.24 -4.33
C ILE A 168 4.54 5.05 -5.28
N VAL A 169 4.73 3.83 -4.76
CA VAL A 169 4.27 2.59 -5.40
C VAL A 169 2.97 2.17 -4.71
N ASP A 170 1.87 2.06 -5.44
CA ASP A 170 0.51 1.84 -4.93
C ASP A 170 -0.34 1.12 -5.98
N ASP A 171 -1.19 0.19 -5.57
CA ASP A 171 -2.11 -0.54 -6.46
C ASP A 171 -3.47 0.16 -6.63
N SER A 172 -3.79 1.14 -5.77
CA SER A 172 -5.15 1.63 -5.61
C SER A 172 -5.55 2.68 -6.65
N PRO A 173 -6.55 2.41 -7.50
CA PRO A 173 -7.08 3.42 -8.42
C PRO A 173 -7.66 4.63 -7.67
N SER A 174 -8.20 4.42 -6.48
CA SER A 174 -8.84 5.48 -5.69
C SER A 174 -7.83 6.53 -5.21
N VAL A 175 -6.59 6.16 -4.90
CA VAL A 175 -5.53 7.12 -4.56
C VAL A 175 -5.21 7.99 -5.78
N VAL A 176 -5.07 7.37 -6.94
CA VAL A 176 -4.85 8.07 -8.22
C VAL A 176 -5.99 9.04 -8.54
N GLU A 177 -7.25 8.65 -8.32
CA GLU A 177 -8.42 9.49 -8.56
C GLU A 177 -8.48 10.71 -7.62
N LYS A 178 -8.03 10.55 -6.37
CA LYS A 178 -8.16 11.56 -5.31
C LYS A 178 -6.99 12.53 -5.23
N LEU A 179 -5.87 12.24 -5.89
CA LEU A 179 -4.74 13.18 -5.99
C LEU A 179 -5.15 14.46 -6.74
N PRO A 180 -4.75 15.64 -6.27
CA PRO A 180 -5.05 16.87 -6.96
C PRO A 180 -4.22 17.00 -8.25
N ASN A 181 -4.74 17.75 -9.23
CA ASN A 181 -4.14 17.88 -10.55
C ASN A 181 -2.78 18.61 -10.54
N ASP A 182 -2.44 19.30 -9.46
CA ASP A 182 -1.16 19.96 -9.25
C ASP A 182 -0.13 19.08 -8.52
N TYR A 183 -0.45 17.82 -8.23
CA TYR A 183 0.51 16.86 -7.69
C TYR A 183 1.65 16.61 -8.69
N LYS A 184 2.89 16.85 -8.24
CA LYS A 184 4.09 16.78 -9.09
C LYS A 184 4.93 15.52 -8.90
N GLY A 185 4.63 14.71 -7.89
CA GLY A 185 5.30 13.41 -7.69
C GLY A 185 4.84 12.37 -8.72
N THR A 186 5.42 11.18 -8.65
CA THR A 186 5.10 10.06 -9.55
C THR A 186 4.37 8.94 -8.80
N VAL A 187 3.25 8.48 -9.35
CA VAL A 187 2.59 7.26 -8.88
C VAL A 187 3.01 6.10 -9.78
N TYR A 188 3.77 5.15 -9.23
CA TYR A 188 4.04 3.86 -9.87
C TYR A 188 2.86 2.93 -9.57
N PHE A 189 1.93 2.84 -10.51
CA PHE A 189 0.62 2.25 -10.33
C PHE A 189 0.69 0.73 -10.48
N TYR A 190 0.94 0.04 -9.36
CA TYR A 190 1.27 -1.38 -9.28
C TYR A 190 0.08 -2.29 -9.64
N ASP A 191 0.35 -3.46 -10.21
CA ASP A 191 -0.63 -4.44 -10.74
C ASP A 191 -1.62 -3.89 -11.80
N ASN A 192 -1.32 -2.72 -12.37
CA ASN A 192 -2.18 -2.05 -13.33
C ASN A 192 -1.50 -1.88 -14.70
N ASP A 193 -2.23 -2.20 -15.77
CA ASP A 193 -1.73 -2.10 -17.15
C ASP A 193 -1.96 -0.72 -17.79
N LYS A 194 -2.89 0.07 -17.22
CA LYS A 194 -3.34 1.35 -17.80
C LYS A 194 -3.70 2.33 -16.70
N CYS A 195 -3.56 3.62 -17.01
CA CYS A 195 -4.12 4.71 -16.23
C CYS A 195 -4.95 5.62 -17.16
N MET A 196 -6.08 6.10 -16.67
CA MET A 196 -6.97 6.99 -17.42
C MET A 196 -6.64 8.47 -17.21
N ARG A 197 -5.85 8.80 -16.18
CA ARG A 197 -5.41 10.18 -15.90
C ARG A 197 -4.17 10.52 -16.71
N GLY A 198 -4.19 11.70 -17.33
CA GLY A 198 -3.04 12.24 -18.08
C GLY A 198 -2.59 13.61 -17.56
N ASP A 199 -3.21 14.11 -16.50
CA ASP A 199 -2.96 15.43 -15.91
C ASP A 199 -1.94 15.39 -14.75
N ILE A 200 -1.63 14.20 -14.24
CA ILE A 200 -0.59 13.94 -13.23
C ILE A 200 0.32 12.80 -13.70
N ASN A 201 1.51 12.66 -13.09
CA ASN A 201 2.47 11.62 -13.46
C ASN A 201 2.07 10.27 -12.86
N VAL A 202 1.42 9.43 -13.65
CA VAL A 202 1.07 8.05 -13.28
C VAL A 202 1.69 7.09 -14.28
N ILE A 203 2.43 6.10 -13.78
CA ILE A 203 3.12 5.10 -14.59
C ILE A 203 2.53 3.73 -14.25
N PRO A 204 1.71 3.14 -15.14
CA PRO A 204 1.21 1.78 -14.97
C PRO A 204 2.36 0.79 -14.89
N CYS A 205 2.35 -0.06 -13.87
CA CYS A 205 3.36 -1.08 -13.63
C CYS A 205 2.66 -2.40 -13.30
N LYS A 206 2.63 -3.35 -14.24
CA LYS A 206 1.94 -4.63 -13.99
C LYS A 206 2.67 -5.48 -12.95
N THR A 207 3.99 -5.34 -12.86
CA THR A 207 4.85 -6.14 -11.98
C THR A 207 5.88 -5.28 -11.28
N TRP A 208 6.54 -5.85 -10.27
CA TRP A 208 7.67 -5.20 -9.60
C TRP A 208 8.88 -4.98 -10.52
N LEU A 209 9.00 -5.78 -11.59
CA LEU A 209 10.01 -5.55 -12.62
C LEU A 209 9.73 -4.26 -13.40
N ASP A 210 8.46 -3.96 -13.69
CA ASP A 210 8.06 -2.73 -14.35
C ASP A 210 8.31 -1.51 -13.45
N VAL A 211 7.98 -1.63 -12.15
CA VAL A 211 8.30 -0.58 -11.16
C VAL A 211 9.80 -0.31 -11.16
N HIS A 212 10.63 -1.35 -11.02
CA HIS A 212 12.08 -1.21 -11.03
C HIS A 212 12.60 -0.58 -12.34
N TYR A 213 12.09 -1.02 -13.49
CA TYR A 213 12.46 -0.47 -14.80
C TYR A 213 12.18 1.03 -14.88
N HIS A 214 10.97 1.46 -14.49
CA HIS A 214 10.58 2.87 -14.56
C HIS A 214 11.29 3.73 -13.52
N VAL A 215 11.51 3.22 -12.31
CA VAL A 215 12.34 3.89 -11.30
C VAL A 215 13.76 4.10 -11.84
N ASN A 216 14.36 3.07 -12.43
CA ASN A 216 15.70 3.18 -13.02
C ASN A 216 15.74 4.19 -14.18
N LEU A 217 14.70 4.24 -15.02
CA LEU A 217 14.61 5.18 -16.12
C LEU A 217 14.56 6.65 -15.65
N LEU A 218 13.85 6.92 -14.54
CA LEU A 218 13.64 8.27 -14.03
C LEU A 218 14.71 8.75 -13.05
N HIS A 219 15.24 7.84 -12.23
CA HIS A 219 16.13 8.16 -11.11
C HIS A 219 17.51 7.50 -11.22
N GLY A 220 17.69 6.55 -12.14
CA GLY A 220 18.98 5.93 -12.39
C GLY A 220 20.01 6.94 -12.84
N LYS A 221 21.23 6.82 -12.31
CA LYS A 221 22.37 7.56 -12.83
C LYS A 221 22.65 7.04 -14.24
N THR A 222 22.42 7.88 -15.24
CA THR A 222 23.09 7.66 -16.52
C THR A 222 24.55 7.98 -16.29
N ASP A 223 25.42 6.97 -16.32
CA ASP A 223 26.84 7.20 -16.49
C ASP A 223 27.01 8.00 -17.79
N LYS A 224 27.25 9.30 -17.65
CA LYS A 224 27.71 10.18 -18.72
C LYS A 224 29.22 10.28 -18.68
#